data_AF-A0A4Y8WWI5-F1
#
_entry.id   AF-A0A4Y8WWI5-F1
#
_cell.length_a   1.000
_cell.length_b   1.000
_cell.length_c   1.000
_cell.angle_alpha   90.00
_cell.angle_beta   90.00
_cell.angle_gamma   90.00
#
_symmetry.space_group_name_H-M   'P 1'
#
loop_
_entity.id
_entity.type
_entity.pdbx_description
1 polymer ?
#
loop_
_entity_poly.entity_id
_entity_poly.type
_entity_poly.pdbx_seq_one_letter_code
_entity_poly.pdbx_strand_id
1 'polypeptide(L)'
;MSPALLHTFVDVARHVGVTPPTVRVWVEKGWLTASGPWTTADARAAAARSRQRAGRGAVAAHGTASRWRAGCSCEACRAAHNAESRDVREAARVEWWADREAPLLEALAGGAPWREVLAEVGVTAQAVTAHRRRSPAFAAALDGALMEGRDQSIEHGRAGAWRAGCRCPECREYHEGTRT
;
A
#
# COMPACT_ATOMS: atom_id res chain seq x y z
N MET A 1 -7.13 -38.03 -31.68
CA MET A 1 -6.06 -37.01 -31.70
C MET A 1 -5.11 -37.31 -30.56
N SER A 2 -3.84 -37.56 -30.83
CA SER A 2 -2.84 -37.80 -29.78
C SER A 2 -2.61 -36.53 -28.95
N PRO A 3 -2.47 -36.62 -27.62
CA PRO A 3 -2.23 -35.45 -26.79
C PRO A 3 -0.85 -34.85 -27.07
N ALA A 4 -0.77 -33.51 -27.12
CA ALA A 4 0.51 -32.83 -27.27
C ALA A 4 1.38 -33.08 -26.02
N LEU A 5 2.67 -33.33 -26.25
CA LEU A 5 3.67 -33.62 -25.22
C LEU A 5 4.49 -32.38 -24.85
N LEU A 6 4.79 -32.24 -23.57
CA LEU A 6 5.55 -31.14 -22.97
C LEU A 6 6.81 -31.74 -22.34
N HIS A 7 7.98 -31.32 -22.80
CA HIS A 7 9.25 -31.98 -22.46
C HIS A 7 9.99 -31.29 -21.31
N THR A 8 9.72 -30.01 -21.08
CA THR A 8 10.41 -29.23 -20.04
C THR A 8 9.44 -28.62 -19.04
N PHE A 9 9.93 -28.28 -17.84
CA PHE A 9 9.15 -27.50 -16.88
C PHE A 9 8.72 -26.14 -17.42
N VAL A 10 9.52 -25.55 -18.33
CA VAL A 10 9.20 -24.28 -18.98
C VAL A 10 7.99 -24.44 -19.92
N ASP A 11 7.92 -25.54 -20.67
CA ASP A 11 6.80 -25.81 -21.57
C ASP A 11 5.50 -26.03 -20.79
N VAL A 12 5.57 -26.78 -19.68
CA VAL A 12 4.45 -26.97 -18.76
C VAL A 12 4.00 -25.65 -18.16
N ALA A 13 4.94 -24.87 -17.61
CA ALA A 13 4.67 -23.57 -16.99
C ALA A 13 3.99 -22.60 -17.96
N ARG A 14 4.52 -22.50 -19.18
CA ARG A 14 3.95 -21.67 -20.26
C ARG A 14 2.57 -22.17 -20.67
N HIS A 15 2.36 -23.48 -20.77
CA HIS A 15 1.07 -24.05 -21.18
C HIS A 15 -0.08 -23.72 -20.22
N VAL A 16 0.18 -23.68 -18.91
CA VAL A 16 -0.85 -23.52 -17.87
C VAL A 16 -0.80 -22.18 -17.11
N GLY A 17 0.09 -21.27 -17.51
CA GLY A 17 0.17 -19.91 -16.97
C GLY A 17 0.73 -19.84 -15.54
N VAL A 18 1.75 -20.63 -15.22
CA VAL A 18 2.43 -20.62 -13.91
C VAL A 18 3.94 -20.43 -14.10
N THR A 19 4.70 -20.44 -13.00
CA THR A 19 6.17 -20.36 -13.04
C THR A 19 6.82 -21.76 -13.00
N PRO A 20 8.01 -21.97 -13.61
CA PRO A 20 8.70 -23.27 -13.55
C PRO A 20 8.94 -23.82 -12.13
N PRO A 21 9.24 -22.99 -11.09
CA PRO A 21 9.28 -23.47 -9.70
C PRO A 21 7.96 -24.09 -9.22
N THR A 22 6.81 -23.55 -9.65
CA THR A 22 5.50 -24.11 -9.30
C THR A 22 5.33 -25.53 -9.87
N VAL A 23 5.85 -25.78 -11.07
CA VAL A 23 5.84 -27.11 -11.70
C VAL A 23 6.76 -28.10 -10.97
N ARG A 24 7.93 -27.66 -10.48
CA ARG A 24 8.80 -28.51 -9.62
C ARG A 24 8.09 -28.96 -8.35
N VAL A 25 7.36 -28.05 -7.70
CA VAL A 25 6.53 -28.39 -6.53
C VAL A 25 5.44 -29.41 -6.88
N TRP A 26 4.92 -29.42 -8.12
CA TRP A 26 3.97 -30.46 -8.55
C TRP A 26 4.63 -31.83 -8.68
N VAL A 27 5.88 -31.88 -9.11
CA VAL A 27 6.69 -33.12 -9.15
C VAL A 27 6.99 -33.61 -7.74
N GLU A 28 7.45 -32.73 -6.84
CA GLU A 28 7.70 -33.07 -5.43
C GLU A 28 6.46 -33.63 -4.73
N LYS A 29 5.27 -33.16 -5.13
CA LYS A 29 3.97 -33.63 -4.63
C LYS A 29 3.44 -34.86 -5.37
N GLY A 30 4.14 -35.37 -6.37
CA GLY A 30 3.71 -36.51 -7.19
C GLY A 30 2.49 -36.22 -8.08
N TRP A 31 2.18 -34.96 -8.36
CA TRP A 31 1.08 -34.57 -9.27
C TRP A 31 1.48 -34.68 -10.74
N LEU A 32 2.78 -34.63 -11.00
CA LEU A 32 3.42 -34.94 -12.26
C LEU A 32 4.53 -35.96 -12.00
N THR A 33 4.86 -36.77 -13.00
CA THR A 33 6.02 -37.67 -12.94
C THR A 33 7.33 -36.88 -12.82
N ALA A 34 8.35 -37.51 -12.25
CA ALA A 34 9.66 -36.89 -11.98
C ALA A 34 10.33 -36.26 -13.21
N SER A 35 10.10 -36.87 -14.38
CA SER A 35 10.59 -36.40 -15.67
C SER A 35 9.52 -36.57 -16.75
N GLY A 36 9.59 -35.72 -17.77
CA GLY A 36 8.72 -35.75 -18.92
C GLY A 36 9.05 -36.89 -19.91
N PRO A 37 8.33 -36.95 -21.04
CA PRO A 37 7.33 -35.97 -21.47
C PRO A 37 6.01 -36.07 -20.69
N TRP A 38 5.46 -34.93 -20.30
CA TRP A 38 4.10 -34.83 -19.73
C TRP A 38 3.09 -34.55 -20.82
N THR A 39 1.87 -35.07 -20.69
CA THR A 39 0.80 -34.66 -21.58
C THR A 39 0.27 -33.27 -21.19
N THR A 40 -0.28 -32.54 -22.15
CA THR A 40 -1.05 -31.31 -21.86
C THR A 40 -2.22 -31.57 -20.91
N ALA A 41 -2.79 -32.78 -20.89
CA ALA A 41 -3.83 -33.18 -19.95
C ALA A 41 -3.29 -33.28 -18.51
N ASP A 42 -2.14 -33.91 -18.31
CA ASP A 42 -1.48 -34.01 -16.99
C ASP A 42 -1.12 -32.62 -16.45
N ALA A 43 -0.57 -31.76 -17.30
CA ALA A 43 -0.26 -30.37 -16.95
C ALA A 43 -1.50 -29.60 -16.48
N ARG A 44 -2.62 -29.73 -17.22
CA ARG A 44 -3.90 -29.09 -16.84
C ARG A 44 -4.49 -29.69 -15.57
N ALA A 45 -4.38 -31.00 -15.37
CA ALA A 45 -4.83 -31.67 -14.16
C ALA A 45 -4.03 -31.25 -12.93
N ALA A 46 -2.69 -31.20 -13.03
CA ALA A 46 -1.82 -30.69 -11.98
C ALA A 46 -2.09 -29.21 -11.67
N ALA A 47 -2.29 -28.38 -12.69
CA ALA A 47 -2.68 -26.98 -12.52
C ALA A 47 -4.05 -26.83 -11.85
N ALA A 48 -5.02 -27.66 -12.23
CA ALA A 48 -6.33 -27.70 -11.57
C ALA A 48 -6.20 -28.08 -10.08
N ARG A 49 -5.42 -29.12 -9.74
CA ARG A 49 -5.12 -29.51 -8.35
C ARG A 49 -4.41 -28.41 -7.57
N SER A 50 -3.48 -27.70 -8.22
CA SER A 50 -2.76 -26.57 -7.61
C SER A 50 -3.69 -25.39 -7.31
N ARG A 51 -4.62 -25.10 -8.21
CA ARG A 51 -5.68 -24.09 -8.00
C ARG A 51 -6.70 -24.55 -6.96
N GLN A 52 -6.95 -25.86 -6.90
CA GLN A 52 -7.77 -26.53 -5.87
C GLN A 52 -7.02 -26.73 -4.56
N ARG A 53 -5.87 -26.07 -4.31
CA ARG A 53 -5.36 -26.02 -2.94
C ARG A 53 -6.41 -25.29 -2.10
N ALA A 54 -7.26 -26.11 -1.52
CA ALA A 54 -8.16 -25.82 -0.43
C ALA A 54 -7.28 -25.45 0.77
N GLY A 55 -6.67 -24.27 0.73
CA GLY A 55 -6.22 -23.63 1.95
C GLY A 55 -7.43 -23.43 2.86
N ARG A 56 -7.21 -23.20 4.15
CA ARG A 56 -8.29 -22.93 5.12
C ARG A 56 -9.34 -21.92 4.62
N GLY A 57 -8.99 -20.99 3.73
CA GLY A 57 -9.92 -20.05 3.11
C GLY A 57 -10.89 -20.62 2.07
N ALA A 58 -10.69 -21.84 1.54
CA ALA A 58 -11.57 -22.46 0.55
C ALA A 58 -12.85 -23.08 1.15
N VAL A 59 -12.92 -23.22 2.48
CA VAL A 59 -14.14 -23.57 3.21
C VAL A 59 -14.71 -22.37 3.98
N ALA A 60 -14.04 -21.21 3.94
CA ALA A 60 -14.56 -20.00 4.56
C ALA A 60 -15.82 -19.50 3.83
N ALA A 61 -16.74 -18.93 4.59
CA ALA A 61 -17.93 -18.30 4.05
C ALA A 61 -17.57 -17.19 3.05
N HIS A 62 -18.41 -17.01 2.02
CA HIS A 62 -18.36 -15.83 1.17
C HIS A 62 -18.57 -14.56 2.01
N GLY A 63 -18.03 -13.43 1.54
CA GLY A 63 -18.02 -12.19 2.33
C GLY A 63 -16.87 -12.12 3.35
N THR A 64 -15.86 -12.98 3.24
CA THR A 64 -14.66 -12.94 4.09
C THR A 64 -13.40 -12.72 3.26
N ALA A 65 -12.41 -12.03 3.82
CA ALA A 65 -11.12 -11.86 3.16
C ALA A 65 -10.34 -13.19 3.02
N SER A 66 -10.54 -14.13 3.95
CA SER A 66 -10.02 -15.50 3.83
C SER A 66 -10.52 -16.22 2.58
N ARG A 67 -11.80 -16.04 2.23
CA ARG A 67 -12.40 -16.60 1.01
C ARG A 67 -11.88 -15.91 -0.25
N TRP A 68 -11.64 -14.60 -0.20
CA TRP A 68 -10.96 -13.85 -1.28
C TRP A 68 -9.55 -14.38 -1.54
N ARG A 69 -8.72 -14.52 -0.50
CA ARG A 69 -7.34 -15.03 -0.58
C ARG A 69 -7.28 -16.47 -1.12
N ALA A 70 -8.35 -17.25 -0.93
CA ALA A 70 -8.49 -18.59 -1.50
C ALA A 70 -8.92 -18.59 -2.98
N GLY A 71 -9.10 -17.42 -3.60
CA GLY A 71 -9.36 -17.26 -5.04
C GLY A 71 -10.80 -16.89 -5.39
N CYS A 72 -11.70 -16.70 -4.43
CA CYS A 72 -13.05 -16.22 -4.73
C CYS A 72 -13.02 -14.73 -5.09
N SER A 73 -13.60 -14.37 -6.23
CA SER A 73 -13.60 -12.99 -6.74
C SER A 73 -14.95 -12.24 -6.64
N CYS A 74 -15.94 -12.83 -5.94
CA CYS A 74 -17.27 -12.21 -5.82
C CYS A 74 -17.20 -10.89 -5.04
N GLU A 75 -18.20 -10.03 -5.26
CA GLU A 75 -18.25 -8.68 -4.71
C GLU A 75 -18.14 -8.65 -3.18
N ALA A 76 -18.88 -9.52 -2.49
CA ALA A 76 -18.83 -9.61 -1.02
C ALA A 76 -17.42 -9.95 -0.49
N CYS A 77 -16.73 -10.92 -1.11
CA CYS A 77 -15.35 -11.28 -0.75
C CYS A 77 -14.37 -10.14 -1.05
N ARG A 78 -14.54 -9.45 -2.19
CA ARG A 78 -13.73 -8.28 -2.56
C ARG A 78 -13.89 -7.14 -1.55
N ALA A 79 -15.13 -6.83 -1.17
CA ALA A 79 -15.45 -5.80 -0.19
C ALA A 79 -14.80 -6.10 1.17
N ALA A 80 -14.89 -7.36 1.63
CA ALA A 80 -14.29 -7.79 2.88
C ALA A 80 -12.75 -7.69 2.86
N HIS A 81 -12.11 -8.12 1.76
CA HIS A 81 -10.66 -7.97 1.60
C HIS A 81 -10.23 -6.49 1.57
N ASN A 82 -10.98 -5.65 0.88
CA ASN A 82 -10.71 -4.22 0.83
C ASN A 82 -10.89 -3.54 2.20
N ALA A 83 -11.88 -3.96 2.99
CA ALA A 83 -12.08 -3.49 4.35
C ALA A 83 -10.88 -3.83 5.25
N GLU A 84 -10.51 -5.11 5.32
CA GLU A 84 -9.35 -5.56 6.09
C GLU A 84 -8.07 -4.86 5.63
N SER A 85 -7.89 -4.67 4.31
CA SER A 85 -6.72 -3.94 3.77
C SER A 85 -6.70 -2.47 4.17
N ARG A 86 -7.87 -1.83 4.32
CA ARG A 86 -7.95 -0.46 4.86
C ARG A 86 -7.56 -0.44 6.33
N ASP A 87 -8.09 -1.37 7.11
CA ASP A 87 -7.84 -1.45 8.56
C ASP A 87 -6.34 -1.67 8.85
N VAL A 88 -5.71 -2.60 8.14
CA VAL A 88 -4.26 -2.85 8.25
C VAL A 88 -3.44 -1.62 7.87
N ARG A 89 -3.80 -0.94 6.77
CA ARG A 89 -3.11 0.29 6.33
C ARG A 89 -3.30 1.43 7.30
N GLU A 90 -4.42 1.50 7.98
CA GLU A 90 -4.69 2.52 8.98
C GLU A 90 -3.89 2.26 10.26
N ALA A 91 -3.90 1.02 10.76
CA ALA A 91 -3.08 0.62 11.91
C ALA A 91 -1.59 0.89 11.68
N ALA A 92 -1.05 0.45 10.53
CA ALA A 92 0.36 0.68 10.17
C ALA A 92 0.69 2.18 10.04
N ARG A 93 -0.29 3.01 9.64
CA ARG A 93 -0.10 4.46 9.53
C ARG A 93 -0.07 5.12 10.90
N VAL A 94 -0.98 4.74 11.80
CA VAL A 94 -0.99 5.22 13.19
C VAL A 94 0.33 4.88 13.85
N GLU A 95 0.79 3.63 13.71
CA GLU A 95 2.08 3.19 14.22
C GLU A 95 3.24 4.01 13.63
N TRP A 96 3.25 4.22 12.31
CA TRP A 96 4.30 4.99 11.64
C TRP A 96 4.35 6.47 12.05
N TRP A 97 3.23 7.07 12.47
CA TRP A 97 3.20 8.47 12.92
C TRP A 97 3.49 8.65 14.41
N ALA A 98 3.37 7.59 15.21
CA ALA A 98 3.43 7.65 16.67
C ALA A 98 4.73 8.27 17.22
N ASP A 99 5.86 8.06 16.55
CA ASP A 99 7.18 8.59 16.88
C ASP A 99 7.56 9.86 16.09
N ARG A 100 6.73 10.28 15.11
CA ARG A 100 7.04 11.37 14.17
C ARG A 100 6.22 12.64 14.41
N GLU A 101 5.01 12.53 14.94
CA GLU A 101 4.14 13.69 15.15
C GLU A 101 4.75 14.70 16.12
N ALA A 102 5.13 14.27 17.33
CA ALA A 102 5.61 15.20 18.35
C ALA A 102 6.90 15.93 17.92
N PRO A 103 7.96 15.25 17.41
CA PRO A 103 9.17 15.95 16.94
C PRO A 103 8.90 16.95 15.80
N LEU A 104 8.01 16.59 14.87
CA LEU A 104 7.61 17.49 13.78
C LEU A 104 6.95 18.77 14.33
N LEU A 105 6.00 18.62 15.25
CA LEU A 105 5.27 19.74 15.81
C LEU A 105 6.17 20.63 16.68
N GLU A 106 7.01 20.03 17.52
CA GLU A 106 7.95 20.75 18.40
C GLU A 106 8.97 21.57 17.59
N ALA A 107 9.59 20.97 16.57
CA ALA A 107 10.56 21.67 15.73
C ALA A 107 9.93 22.83 14.96
N LEU A 108 8.71 22.64 14.45
CA LEU A 108 7.98 23.71 13.77
C LEU A 108 7.56 24.84 14.72
N ALA A 109 7.12 24.51 15.94
CA ALA A 109 6.81 25.49 16.97
C ALA A 109 8.07 26.29 17.41
N GLY A 110 9.24 25.64 17.41
CA GLY A 110 10.54 26.29 17.60
C GLY A 110 11.00 27.17 16.43
N GLY A 111 10.23 27.21 15.34
CA GLY A 111 10.50 28.04 14.16
C GLY A 111 11.50 27.45 13.17
N ALA A 112 11.80 26.15 13.27
CA ALA A 112 12.67 25.50 12.30
C ALA A 112 12.06 25.50 10.89
N PRO A 113 12.87 25.65 9.82
CA PRO A 113 12.35 25.74 8.46
C PRO A 113 11.63 24.46 8.02
N TRP A 114 10.43 24.61 7.46
CA TRP A 114 9.56 23.50 7.04
C TRP A 114 10.29 22.35 6.33
N ARG A 115 11.12 22.67 5.33
CA ARG A 115 11.80 21.65 4.52
C ARG A 115 12.85 20.87 5.32
N GLU A 116 13.52 21.53 6.24
CA GLU A 116 14.56 20.93 7.09
C GLU A 116 13.92 19.99 8.10
N VAL A 117 12.87 20.44 8.79
CA VAL A 117 12.12 19.59 9.75
C VAL A 117 11.57 18.34 9.08
N LEU A 118 10.98 18.46 7.89
CA LEU A 118 10.47 17.29 7.16
C LEU A 118 11.58 16.28 6.85
N ALA A 119 12.76 16.76 6.45
CA ALA A 119 13.90 15.90 6.14
C ALA A 119 14.44 15.21 7.41
N GLU A 120 14.56 15.94 8.52
CA GLU A 120 15.04 15.44 9.80
C GLU A 120 14.12 14.37 10.40
N VAL A 121 12.80 14.62 10.40
CA VAL A 121 11.79 13.67 10.90
C VAL A 121 11.57 12.51 9.91
N GLY A 122 12.08 12.61 8.69
CA GLY A 122 11.93 11.58 7.66
C GLY A 122 10.52 11.48 7.09
N VAL A 123 9.82 12.61 6.97
CA VAL A 123 8.44 12.69 6.44
C VAL A 123 8.41 13.53 5.17
N THR A 124 7.50 13.22 4.25
CA THR A 124 7.29 14.04 3.04
C THR A 124 6.15 15.02 3.22
N ALA A 125 6.18 16.14 2.48
CA ALA A 125 5.07 17.11 2.50
C ALA A 125 3.73 16.47 2.08
N GLN A 126 3.78 15.49 1.17
CA GLN A 126 2.60 14.71 0.77
C GLN A 126 2.08 13.84 1.92
N ALA A 127 2.98 13.19 2.67
CA ALA A 127 2.59 12.41 3.85
C ALA A 127 1.91 13.29 4.90
N VAL A 128 2.46 14.47 5.20
CA VAL A 128 1.85 15.44 6.12
C VAL A 128 0.49 15.91 5.62
N THR A 129 0.37 16.26 4.34
CA THR A 129 -0.92 16.68 3.75
C THR A 129 -1.97 15.57 3.85
N ALA A 130 -1.58 14.33 3.56
CA ALA A 130 -2.49 13.19 3.66
C ALA A 130 -2.89 12.90 5.10
N HIS A 131 -1.96 13.05 6.06
CA HIS A 131 -2.20 12.87 7.48
C HIS A 131 -3.13 13.94 8.05
N ARG A 132 -2.87 15.21 7.73
CA ARG A 132 -3.72 16.37 8.04
C ARG A 132 -5.18 16.16 7.63
N ARG A 133 -5.44 15.57 6.46
CA ARG A 133 -6.80 15.29 5.99
C ARG A 133 -7.54 14.23 6.80
N ARG A 134 -6.82 13.31 7.45
CA ARG A 134 -7.39 12.17 8.19
C ARG A 134 -7.49 12.43 9.70
N SER A 135 -6.59 13.25 10.24
CA SER A 135 -6.56 13.59 11.67
C SER A 135 -6.81 15.09 11.87
N PRO A 136 -8.06 15.49 12.19
CA PRO A 136 -8.38 16.89 12.52
C PRO A 136 -7.58 17.42 13.71
N ALA A 137 -7.29 16.56 14.70
CA ALA A 137 -6.47 16.92 15.86
C ALA A 137 -5.03 17.27 15.45
N PHE A 138 -4.39 16.42 14.63
CA PHE A 138 -3.07 16.72 14.07
C PHE A 138 -3.10 17.98 13.20
N ALA A 139 -4.15 18.17 12.40
CA ALA A 139 -4.30 19.37 11.57
C ALA A 139 -4.30 20.66 12.40
N ALA A 140 -5.07 20.68 13.48
CA ALA A 140 -5.13 21.81 14.40
C ALA A 140 -3.78 22.03 15.12
N ALA A 141 -3.15 20.96 15.59
CA ALA A 141 -1.84 21.04 16.24
C ALA A 141 -0.75 21.55 15.29
N LEU A 142 -0.73 21.08 14.05
CA LEU A 142 0.19 21.54 13.01
C LEU A 142 -0.01 23.01 12.68
N ASP A 143 -1.26 23.43 12.52
CA ASP A 143 -1.59 24.83 12.24
C ASP A 143 -1.20 25.73 13.43
N GLY A 144 -1.36 25.27 14.67
CA GLY A 144 -0.88 25.94 15.88
C GLY A 144 0.65 26.06 15.92
N ALA A 145 1.37 24.96 15.74
CA ALA A 145 2.84 24.95 15.73
C ALA A 145 3.43 25.87 14.65
N LEU A 146 2.85 25.87 13.45
CA LEU A 146 3.27 26.75 12.36
C LEU A 146 2.99 28.23 12.63
N MET A 147 1.99 28.55 13.44
CA MET A 147 1.69 29.92 13.85
C MET A 147 2.61 30.39 14.98
N GLU A 148 2.94 29.49 15.91
CA GLU A 148 3.84 29.76 17.02
C GLU A 148 5.28 30.02 16.54
N GLY A 149 5.84 29.13 15.72
CA GLY A 149 7.21 29.26 15.21
C GLY A 149 7.38 30.17 14.00
N ARG A 150 6.35 30.93 13.60
CA ARG A 150 6.45 31.75 12.38
C ARG A 150 7.44 32.91 12.59
N ASP A 151 8.23 33.18 11.57
CA ASP A 151 9.10 34.35 11.51
C ASP A 151 8.27 35.64 11.49
N GLN A 152 8.32 36.44 12.56
CA GLN A 152 7.54 37.68 12.69
C GLN A 152 8.11 38.84 11.85
N SER A 153 9.33 38.70 11.31
CA SER A 153 9.97 39.73 10.50
C SER A 153 9.43 39.80 9.06
N ILE A 154 8.75 38.74 8.61
CA ILE A 154 8.08 38.72 7.30
C ILE A 154 6.59 39.01 7.47
N GLU A 155 6.04 39.83 6.59
CA GLU A 155 4.59 40.01 6.50
C GLU A 155 3.98 38.75 5.84
N HIS A 156 3.12 38.07 6.61
CA HIS A 156 2.43 36.83 6.25
C HIS A 156 1.19 37.09 5.39
N GLY A 157 0.52 36.01 4.93
CA GLY A 157 -0.73 36.14 4.17
C GLY A 157 -0.54 36.72 2.76
N ARG A 158 0.66 36.57 2.18
CA ARG A 158 1.00 37.08 0.85
C ARG A 158 1.96 36.17 0.09
N ALA A 159 2.09 36.39 -1.22
CA ALA A 159 2.93 35.58 -2.10
C ALA A 159 4.41 35.54 -1.66
N GLY A 160 4.90 36.63 -1.06
CA GLY A 160 6.28 36.74 -0.58
C GLY A 160 6.60 35.74 0.52
N ALA A 161 5.79 35.68 1.58
CA ALA A 161 6.00 34.77 2.71
C ALA A 161 5.91 33.29 2.30
N TRP A 162 4.96 32.95 1.42
CA TRP A 162 4.86 31.58 0.90
C TRP A 162 6.11 31.17 0.10
N ARG A 163 6.63 32.06 -0.75
CA ARG A 163 7.87 31.85 -1.52
C ARG A 163 9.09 31.76 -0.61
N ALA A 164 9.11 32.51 0.49
CA ALA A 164 10.14 32.43 1.53
C ALA A 164 10.08 31.11 2.34
N GLY A 165 9.05 30.28 2.13
CA GLY A 165 8.95 28.95 2.73
C GLY A 165 7.98 28.85 3.91
N CYS A 166 7.32 29.94 4.31
CA CYS A 166 6.30 29.91 5.35
C CYS A 166 5.12 29.01 4.92
N ARG A 167 4.63 28.19 5.86
CA ARG A 167 3.50 27.26 5.65
C ARG A 167 2.34 27.47 6.62
N CYS A 168 2.36 28.57 7.38
CA CYS A 168 1.28 28.92 8.30
C CYS A 168 -0.08 29.01 7.58
N PRO A 169 -1.21 28.88 8.32
CA PRO A 169 -2.56 28.93 7.75
C PRO A 169 -2.80 30.14 6.84
N GLU A 170 -2.42 31.34 7.27
CA GLU A 170 -2.62 32.58 6.50
C GLU A 170 -1.88 32.55 5.14
N CYS A 171 -0.62 32.11 5.14
CA CYS A 171 0.17 32.01 3.91
C CYS A 171 -0.35 30.92 2.98
N ARG A 172 -0.86 29.82 3.55
CA ARG A 172 -1.46 28.72 2.79
C ARG A 172 -2.78 29.15 2.14
N GLU A 173 -3.66 29.83 2.88
CA GLU A 173 -4.93 30.36 2.36
C GLU A 173 -4.70 31.33 1.20
N TYR A 174 -3.75 32.26 1.35
CA TYR A 174 -3.37 33.16 0.26
C TYR A 174 -2.90 32.39 -0.99
N HIS A 175 -2.02 31.38 -0.81
CA HIS A 175 -1.50 30.59 -1.93
C HIS A 175 -2.59 29.75 -2.61
N GLU A 176 -3.52 29.19 -1.84
CA GLU A 176 -4.65 28.43 -2.39
C GLU A 176 -5.63 29.33 -3.14
N GLY A 177 -5.94 30.51 -2.60
CA GLY A 177 -6.83 31.50 -3.23
C GLY A 177 -6.26 32.17 -4.48
N THR A 178 -4.95 32.08 -4.73
CA THR A 178 -4.29 32.65 -5.91
C THR A 178 -3.98 31.64 -7.01
N ARG A 179 -4.37 30.37 -6.83
CA ARG A 179 -4.18 29.28 -7.82
C ARG A 179 -5.36 29.11 -8.79
N THR A 180 -6.43 29.85 -8.60
CA THR A 180 -7.56 29.98 -9.56
C THR A 180 -7.18 30.88 -10.72
#